data_AF-A0A351ER69-F1
#
_entry.id   AF-A0A351ER69-F1
#
_cell.length_a   1.000
_cell.length_b   1.000
_cell.length_c   1.000
_cell.angle_alpha   90.00
_cell.angle_beta   90.00
_cell.angle_gamma   90.00
#
_symmetry.space_group_name_H-M   'P 1'
#
loop_
_entity.id
_entity.type
_entity.pdbx_description
1 polymer ?
#
loop_
_entity_poly.entity_id
_entity_poly.type
_entity_poly.pdbx_seq_one_letter_code
_entity_poly.pdbx_strand_id
1 'polypeptide(L)' 'MSSAVDWELAERVAIKIATRGEVVDEYALAKMSEDFDHMTPRAEKLVGQETGLWSLQGDARSRLVSRPY' A
#
# COMPACT_ATOMS: atom_id res chain seq x y z
N MET A 1 25.72 12.31 -17.05
CA MET A 1 26.00 10.85 -16.95
C MET A 1 24.73 10.14 -17.37
N SER A 2 24.76 9.32 -18.42
CA SER A 2 23.64 8.45 -18.79
C SER A 2 23.67 7.24 -17.86
N SER A 3 22.61 7.01 -17.08
CA SER A 3 22.45 5.79 -16.30
C SER A 3 22.23 4.62 -17.25
N ALA A 4 22.69 3.42 -16.87
CA ALA A 4 22.48 2.19 -17.66
C ALA A 4 20.99 1.85 -17.86
N VAL A 5 20.11 2.48 -17.06
CA VAL A 5 18.66 2.41 -17.16
C VAL A 5 18.12 3.80 -17.45
N ASP A 6 17.30 3.92 -18.49
CA ASP A 6 16.46 5.10 -18.71
C ASP A 6 15.24 4.99 -17.79
N TRP A 7 15.31 5.70 -16.65
CA TRP A 7 14.26 5.64 -15.62
C TRP A 7 12.96 6.32 -16.06
N GLU A 8 13.03 7.33 -16.93
CA GLU A 8 11.83 7.96 -17.48
C GLU A 8 11.08 6.98 -18.41
N LEU A 9 11.82 6.25 -19.24
CA LEU A 9 11.24 5.19 -20.06
C LEU A 9 10.67 4.06 -19.20
N ALA A 10 11.38 3.65 -18.16
CA ALA A 10 10.92 2.60 -17.24
C ALA A 10 9.61 2.99 -16.54
N GLU A 11 9.50 4.24 -16.07
CA GLU A 11 8.27 4.77 -15.46
C GLU A 11 7.10 4.76 -16.44
N ARG A 12 7.29 5.26 -17.67
CA ARG A 12 6.24 5.22 -18.70
C ARG A 12 5.77 3.81 -19.02
N VAL A 13 6.68 2.84 -19.09
CA VAL A 13 6.34 1.42 -19.30
C VAL A 13 5.57 0.88 -18.09
N ALA A 14 6.01 1.18 -16.87
CA ALA A 14 5.35 0.73 -15.66
C ALA A 14 3.90 1.25 -15.57
N ILE A 15 3.66 2.54 -15.82
CA ILE A 15 2.31 3.14 -15.85
C ILE A 15 1.45 2.48 -16.93
N LYS A 16 1.99 2.30 -18.14
CA LYS A 16 1.24 1.68 -19.26
C LYS A 16 0.83 0.23 -18.95
N ILE A 17 1.66 -0.52 -18.25
CA ILE A 17 1.33 -1.90 -17.83
C ILE A 17 0.39 -1.90 -16.64
N ALA A 18 0.59 -0.99 -15.68
CA ALA A 18 -0.23 -0.84 -14.48
C ALA A 18 -1.71 -0.56 -14.80
N THR A 19 -1.96 0.32 -15.75
CA THR A 19 -3.30 0.82 -16.12
C THR A 19 -4.03 -0.03 -17.15
N ARG A 20 -3.38 -1.07 -17.70
CA ARG A 20 -3.92 -1.83 -18.83
C ARG A 20 -5.12 -2.67 -18.41
N GLY A 21 -6.31 -2.30 -18.91
CA GLY A 21 -7.55 -3.04 -18.68
C GLY A 21 -8.05 -2.92 -17.24
N GLU A 22 -7.59 -1.93 -16.50
CA GLU A 22 -7.97 -1.72 -15.12
C GLU A 22 -9.35 -1.06 -15.04
N VAL A 23 -10.25 -1.68 -14.28
CA VAL A 23 -11.51 -1.08 -13.83
C VAL A 23 -11.39 -0.99 -12.32
N VAL A 24 -11.37 0.23 -11.80
CA VAL A 24 -11.27 0.49 -10.37
C VAL A 24 -12.68 0.60 -9.80
N ASP A 25 -12.99 -0.26 -8.83
CA ASP A 25 -14.20 -0.16 -8.02
C ASP A 25 -13.91 0.70 -6.78
N GLU A 26 -14.29 1.98 -6.85
CA GLU A 26 -14.09 2.95 -5.77
C GLU A 26 -14.77 2.54 -4.45
N TYR A 27 -15.92 1.87 -4.54
CA TYR A 27 -16.64 1.39 -3.36
C TYR A 27 -15.89 0.24 -2.68
N ALA A 28 -15.39 -0.71 -3.48
CA ALA A 28 -14.57 -1.80 -2.97
C ALA A 28 -13.29 -1.26 -2.29
N LEU A 29 -12.65 -0.24 -2.87
CA LEU A 29 -11.49 0.41 -2.27
C LEU A 29 -11.82 1.13 -0.96
N ALA A 30 -12.92 1.89 -0.91
CA ALA A 30 -13.34 2.59 0.31
C ALA A 30 -13.61 1.60 1.45
N LYS A 31 -14.36 0.54 1.18
CA LYS A 31 -14.62 -0.52 2.15
C LYS A 31 -13.33 -1.20 2.62
N MET A 32 -12.42 -1.49 1.69
CA MET A 32 -11.13 -2.08 2.04
C MET A 32 -10.32 -1.14 2.95
N SER A 33 -10.43 0.18 2.78
CA SER A 33 -9.78 1.16 3.65
C SER A 33 -10.32 1.06 5.07
N GLU A 34 -11.64 1.02 5.23
CA GLU A 34 -12.31 0.87 6.52
C GLU A 34 -11.89 -0.43 7.21
N ASP A 35 -11.86 -1.55 6.46
CA ASP A 35 -11.40 -2.84 6.97
C ASP A 35 -9.97 -2.75 7.51
N PHE A 36 -9.06 -2.10 6.78
CA PHE A 36 -7.67 -1.92 7.23
C PHE A 36 -7.54 -1.00 8.43
N ASP A 37 -8.33 0.06 8.53
CA ASP A 37 -8.34 0.97 9.68
C ASP A 37 -8.79 0.24 10.96
N HIS A 38 -9.69 -0.73 10.84
CA HIS A 38 -10.10 -1.58 11.96
C HIS A 38 -9.12 -2.72 12.28
N MET A 39 -8.57 -3.35 11.24
CA MET A 39 -7.72 -4.54 11.40
C MET A 39 -6.30 -4.18 11.85
N THR A 40 -5.75 -3.05 11.40
CA THR A 40 -4.35 -2.67 11.67
C THR A 40 -4.07 -2.50 13.18
N PRO A 41 -4.87 -1.75 13.96
CA PRO A 41 -4.65 -1.63 15.41
C PRO A 41 -4.87 -2.96 16.15
N ARG A 42 -5.82 -3.78 15.67
CA ARG A 42 -6.08 -5.10 16.25
C ARG A 42 -4.89 -6.04 16.05
N ALA A 43 -4.30 -6.04 14.85
CA ALA A 43 -3.12 -6.83 14.55
C ALA A 43 -1.93 -6.41 15.41
N GLU A 44 -1.66 -5.10 15.52
CA GLU A 44 -0.59 -4.58 16.39
C GLU A 44 -0.78 -5.06 17.84
N LYS A 45 -2.00 -4.94 18.38
CA LYS A 45 -2.30 -5.40 19.73
C LYS A 45 -2.03 -6.90 19.91
N LEU A 46 -2.49 -7.73 18.96
CA LEU A 46 -2.30 -9.18 19.03
C LEU A 46 -0.82 -9.56 18.97
N VAL A 47 -0.05 -8.93 18.06
CA VAL A 47 1.39 -9.16 17.94
C VAL A 47 2.11 -8.72 19.20
N GLY A 48 1.79 -7.56 19.76
CA GLY A 48 2.41 -7.07 20.98
C GLY A 48 2.08 -7.94 22.20
N GLN A 49 0.86 -8.48 22.27
CA GLN A 49 0.47 -9.41 23.33
C GLN A 49 1.23 -10.75 23.25
N GLU A 50 1.42 -11.28 22.05
CA GLU A 50 2.07 -12.59 21.86
C GLU A 50 3.61 -12.50 21.95
N THR A 51 4.19 -11.42 21.42
CA THR A 51 5.65 -11.28 21.29
C THR A 51 6.29 -10.41 22.37
N GLY A 52 5.49 -9.59 23.07
CA GLY A 52 6.00 -8.55 23.97
C GLY A 52 6.63 -7.36 23.26
N LEU A 53 6.65 -7.34 21.92
CA LEU A 53 7.24 -6.26 21.12
C LEU A 53 6.19 -5.21 20.76
N TRP A 54 6.48 -3.95 21.06
CA TRP A 54 5.62 -2.81 20.76
C TRP A 54 6.35 -1.79 19.90
N SER A 55 5.60 -1.12 19.03
CA SER A 55 6.15 -0.05 18.20
C SER A 55 6.65 1.11 19.07
N LEU A 56 7.86 1.59 18.77
CA LEU A 56 8.40 2.83 19.35
C LEU A 56 8.06 4.07 18.50
N GLN A 57 7.47 3.86 17.32
CA GLN A 57 7.14 4.93 16.36
C GLN A 57 5.65 5.32 16.40
N GLY A 58 4.96 4.93 17.48
CA GLY A 58 3.52 5.10 17.66
C GLY A 58 2.69 4.02 16.96
N ASP A 59 1.38 4.21 16.99
CA ASP A 59 0.40 3.24 16.53
C ASP A 59 0.56 2.88 15.05
N ALA A 60 0.28 1.62 14.75
CA ALA A 60 0.26 1.10 13.40
C ALA A 60 -0.84 1.78 12.57
N ARG A 61 -0.48 2.13 11.32
CA ARG A 61 -1.35 2.88 10.40
C ARG A 61 -1.42 2.18 9.05
N SER A 62 -2.60 2.19 8.46
CA SER A 62 -2.88 1.72 7.10
C SER A 62 -2.83 2.86 6.09
N ARG A 63 -2.45 2.53 4.86
CA ARG A 63 -2.69 3.36 3.68
C ARG A 63 -2.93 2.45 2.48
N LEU A 64 -4.09 2.59 1.85
CA LEU A 64 -4.31 1.99 0.55
C LEU A 64 -3.52 2.75 -0.51
N VAL A 65 -2.80 2.00 -1.35
CA VAL A 65 -2.07 2.53 -2.49
C VAL A 65 -2.56 1.80 -3.73
N SER A 66 -2.89 2.56 -4.78
CA SER A 66 -3.21 2.02 -6.09
C SER A 66 -1.94 1.91 -6.94
N ARG A 67 -2.06 1.23 -8.09
CA ARG A 67 -1.02 1.32 -9.11
C ARG A 67 -0.95 2.78 -9.63
N PRO A 68 0.24 3.27 -10.00
CA PRO A 68 0.37 4.59 -10.59
C PRO A 68 -0.37 4.64 -11.94
N TYR A 69 -1.18 5.67 -12.12
CA TYR A 69 -1.98 5.97 -13.30
C TYR A 69 -1.43 7.15 -14.09
#